data_AF-A0AAN8M0W5-F1
#
_entry.id   AF-A0AAN8M0W5-F1
#
_cell.length_a   1.000
_cell.length_b   1.000
_cell.length_c   1.000
_cell.angle_alpha   90.00
_cell.angle_beta   90.00
_cell.angle_gamma   90.00
#
_symmetry.space_group_name_H-M   'P 1'
#
loop_
_entity.id
_entity.type
_entity.pdbx_description
1 polymer ?
#
loop_
_entity_poly.entity_id
_entity_poly.type
_entity_poly.pdbx_seq_one_letter_code
_entity_poly.pdbx_strand_id
1 'polypeptide(L)'
;MLRSSNCVLTGKTAMEYSKLNECPLDPGRQNLAEHLTWGPLCSWRAACSTSTHKKKSRTNTIVKQGRFYLDDSSICQRTPPLPIYSRLWVGVESDQQMIRTEEHFMANFSPSLEECQKAQIFTQIQVKEYNFRAKCIYLAVMVRRVILAQGENKVDDRDYYGNKRLELAGQLLSLLFVDLFKKFNSELKKISDQIIPKQRAAQFDIVKHMRQDQITNGMVNAISTGNWSLKMDRQGVTQVLSRLAFISALGMMTRISSQLEKTRKVSGPRSLQPSQWGMLCPSDTPEGEACGLVKNLALMTHITTDMEDGPIIKLAFNLGVEDVHLLCGEELSYPSVFLVFLNGNILGVIRDHQRLVYTFRLMRRAGFINEFVSISTNLTDRCLHLLRRGTPLQTRPYIIVKKGQPMVKNKHIKGYRYDWLQPEEAYRHSDVPAGLPPEAHGEV
;
A
#
# COMPACT_ATOMS: atom_id res chain seq x y z
N MET A 1 -11.82 6.02 21.42
CA MET A 1 -12.51 4.75 21.10
C MET A 1 -12.58 3.93 22.39
N LEU A 2 -13.63 3.15 22.64
CA LEU A 2 -13.68 2.34 23.87
C LEU A 2 -12.57 1.26 23.81
N ARG A 3 -12.06 0.86 24.98
CA ARG A 3 -10.94 -0.10 25.12
C ARG A 3 -9.62 0.26 24.41
N SER A 4 -9.43 1.51 23.99
CA SER A 4 -8.12 2.01 23.54
C SER A 4 -7.20 2.30 24.73
N SER A 5 -5.89 2.47 24.51
CA SER A 5 -4.91 2.82 25.57
C SER A 5 -5.35 3.97 26.48
N ASN A 6 -5.98 5.01 25.94
CA ASN A 6 -6.45 6.18 26.69
C ASN A 6 -7.88 6.04 27.24
N CYS A 7 -8.51 4.87 27.12
CA CYS A 7 -9.87 4.62 27.61
C CYS A 7 -9.84 4.14 29.07
N VAL A 8 -10.75 4.65 29.89
CA VAL A 8 -10.91 4.27 31.31
C VAL A 8 -11.18 2.77 31.49
N LEU A 9 -11.73 2.11 30.48
CA LEU A 9 -12.06 0.68 30.51
C LEU A 9 -10.84 -0.24 30.32
N THR A 10 -9.70 0.27 29.89
CA THR A 10 -8.54 -0.56 29.52
C THR A 10 -7.84 -1.10 30.77
N GLY A 11 -7.57 -2.41 30.79
CA GLY A 11 -6.90 -3.09 31.92
C GLY A 11 -7.81 -3.31 33.14
N LYS A 12 -9.11 -3.04 33.03
CA LYS A 12 -10.07 -3.24 34.12
C LYS A 12 -10.49 -4.70 34.27
N THR A 13 -10.69 -5.11 35.52
CA THR A 13 -11.24 -6.43 35.88
C THR A 13 -12.76 -6.46 35.70
N ALA A 14 -13.34 -7.66 35.58
CA ALA A 14 -14.80 -7.82 35.41
C ALA A 14 -15.62 -7.17 36.55
N MET A 15 -15.09 -7.14 37.78
CA MET A 15 -15.73 -6.45 38.91
C MET A 15 -15.71 -4.92 38.75
N GLU A 16 -14.62 -4.35 38.25
CA GLU A 16 -14.55 -2.92 37.99
C GLU A 16 -15.46 -2.50 36.83
N TYR A 17 -15.62 -3.35 35.81
CA TYR A 17 -16.63 -3.14 34.76
C TYR A 17 -18.05 -3.04 35.32
N SER A 18 -18.40 -3.89 36.29
CA SER A 18 -19.70 -3.82 36.97
C SER A 18 -19.89 -2.49 37.73
N LYS A 19 -18.84 -1.95 38.35
CA LYS A 19 -18.91 -0.62 39.01
C LYS A 19 -19.10 0.53 38.03
N LEU A 20 -18.65 0.35 36.79
CA LEU A 20 -18.77 1.33 35.71
C LEU A 20 -20.04 1.15 34.86
N ASN A 21 -20.92 0.21 35.22
CA ASN A 21 -22.12 -0.16 34.45
C ASN A 21 -21.82 -0.56 33.00
N GLU A 22 -20.67 -1.20 32.76
CA GLU A 22 -20.22 -1.61 31.44
C GLU A 22 -20.10 -3.13 31.33
N CYS A 23 -20.36 -3.66 30.14
CA CYS A 23 -20.30 -5.10 29.90
C CYS A 23 -18.86 -5.55 29.61
N PRO A 24 -18.29 -6.52 30.37
CA PRO A 24 -16.95 -7.03 30.12
C PRO A 24 -16.85 -7.84 28.81
N LEU A 25 -17.98 -8.28 28.25
CA LEU A 25 -18.03 -8.96 26.96
C LEU A 25 -18.16 -7.99 25.78
N ASP A 26 -18.46 -6.70 26.00
CA ASP A 26 -18.60 -5.74 24.89
C ASP A 26 -17.23 -5.49 24.23
N PRO A 27 -17.03 -5.82 22.96
CA PRO A 27 -15.74 -5.71 22.29
C PRO A 27 -15.16 -4.29 22.17
N GLY A 28 -15.95 -3.23 22.41
CA GLY A 28 -15.46 -1.86 22.62
C GLY A 28 -14.97 -1.10 21.38
N ARG A 29 -14.99 -1.67 20.18
CA ARG A 29 -14.69 -0.89 18.96
C ARG A 29 -15.97 -0.33 18.35
N GLN A 30 -16.03 0.98 18.13
CA GLN A 30 -17.07 1.62 17.31
C GLN A 30 -16.53 1.80 15.89
N ASN A 31 -17.32 1.38 14.90
CA ASN A 31 -16.88 1.11 13.54
C ASN A 31 -16.49 2.38 12.78
N LEU A 32 -15.22 2.45 12.37
CA LEU A 32 -14.83 3.20 11.19
C LEU A 32 -14.65 2.17 10.07
N ALA A 33 -15.41 2.30 8.99
CA ALA A 33 -15.42 1.32 7.92
C ALA A 33 -14.04 1.19 7.28
N GLU A 34 -13.58 -0.05 7.14
CA GLU A 34 -12.33 -0.36 6.47
C GLU A 34 -12.54 -0.31 4.96
N HIS A 35 -11.79 0.57 4.27
CA HIS A 35 -11.95 0.78 2.84
C HIS A 35 -10.84 0.11 2.04
N LEU A 36 -11.20 -0.53 0.92
CA LEU A 36 -10.24 -1.10 -0.02
C LEU A 36 -9.62 -0.02 -0.93
N THR A 37 -8.29 0.07 -0.97
CA THR A 37 -7.52 0.90 -1.91
C THR A 37 -6.58 0.07 -2.78
N TRP A 38 -6.23 0.60 -3.95
CA TRP A 38 -5.48 -0.11 -5.00
C TRP A 38 -3.96 0.04 -4.84
N GLY A 39 -3.21 -1.05 -5.09
CA GLY A 39 -1.75 -1.07 -5.22
C GLY A 39 -1.22 -0.43 -6.52
N PRO A 40 0.10 -0.19 -6.63
CA PRO A 40 0.65 0.79 -7.57
C PRO A 40 1.00 0.29 -8.99
N LEU A 41 0.71 -0.94 -9.41
CA LEU A 41 0.87 -1.34 -10.83
C LEU A 41 -0.20 -2.37 -11.22
N CYS A 42 -0.93 -2.10 -12.30
CA CYS A 42 -1.82 -3.06 -12.96
C CYS A 42 -1.55 -3.06 -14.48
N SER A 43 -1.31 -4.24 -15.07
CA SER A 43 -0.90 -4.43 -16.47
C SER A 43 -1.82 -3.84 -17.57
N TRP A 44 -3.17 -3.83 -17.44
CA TRP A 44 -4.07 -3.33 -18.54
C TRP A 44 -3.91 -1.85 -18.89
N ARG A 45 -3.40 -1.06 -17.97
CA ARG A 45 -2.96 0.33 -18.12
C ARG A 45 -1.91 0.46 -17.04
N ALA A 46 -0.61 0.39 -17.36
CA ALA A 46 0.43 0.55 -16.36
C ALA A 46 0.25 1.91 -15.68
N ALA A 47 -0.48 1.90 -14.57
CA ALA A 47 -1.04 3.06 -13.91
C ALA A 47 -0.43 3.10 -12.52
N CYS A 48 0.58 3.93 -12.37
CA CYS A 48 1.16 4.20 -11.07
C CYS A 48 0.37 5.33 -10.42
N SER A 49 -0.36 4.99 -9.36
CA SER A 49 -0.93 6.01 -8.47
C SER A 49 0.10 6.32 -7.39
N THR A 50 0.66 7.53 -7.44
CA THR A 50 1.57 8.02 -6.41
C THR A 50 0.77 8.91 -5.47
N SER A 51 0.69 8.50 -4.21
CA SER A 51 0.05 9.26 -3.14
C SER A 51 1.10 9.57 -2.09
N THR A 52 1.49 10.85 -2.02
CA THR A 52 2.27 11.42 -0.93
C THR A 52 1.37 12.28 -0.06
N HIS A 53 1.77 12.57 1.18
CA HIS A 53 1.04 13.50 2.06
C HIS A 53 0.80 14.89 1.44
N LYS A 54 1.55 15.26 0.40
CA LYS A 54 1.48 16.56 -0.29
C LYS A 54 0.70 16.52 -1.60
N LYS A 55 0.84 15.46 -2.41
CA LYS A 55 0.24 15.35 -3.74
C LYS A 55 -0.18 13.91 -4.05
N LYS A 56 -1.38 13.76 -4.60
CA LYS A 56 -1.86 12.53 -5.24
C LYS A 56 -1.85 12.77 -6.74
N SER A 57 -1.11 11.97 -7.48
CA SER A 57 -1.12 11.96 -8.95
C SER A 57 -1.19 10.54 -9.46
N ARG A 58 -1.87 10.38 -10.58
CA ARG A 58 -2.00 9.11 -11.29
C ARG A 58 -1.37 9.29 -12.67
N THR A 59 -0.33 8.50 -12.91
CA THR A 59 0.36 8.43 -14.20
C THR A 59 0.02 7.11 -14.86
N ASN A 60 -0.58 7.16 -16.05
CA ASN A 60 -0.91 5.99 -16.86
C ASN A 60 0.00 5.94 -18.09
N THR A 61 0.53 4.77 -18.41
CA THR A 61 1.11 4.50 -19.73
C THR A 61 0.03 3.95 -20.65
N ILE A 62 -0.14 4.56 -21.82
CA ILE A 62 -1.16 4.20 -22.81
C ILE A 62 -0.46 3.88 -24.14
N VAL A 63 -0.85 2.77 -24.78
CA VAL A 63 -0.43 2.47 -26.15
C VAL A 63 -1.53 2.92 -27.12
N LYS A 64 -1.19 3.80 -28.06
CA LYS A 64 -2.08 4.19 -29.17
C LYS A 64 -1.34 3.98 -30.49
N GLN A 65 -1.92 3.21 -31.41
CA GLN A 65 -1.34 2.92 -32.74
C GLN A 65 0.13 2.41 -32.67
N GLY A 66 0.44 1.54 -31.70
CA GLY A 66 1.80 1.02 -31.51
C GLY A 66 2.79 2.01 -30.90
N ARG A 67 2.34 3.18 -30.41
CA ARG A 67 3.17 4.21 -29.78
C ARG A 67 2.83 4.36 -28.30
N PHE A 68 3.84 4.62 -27.48
CA PHE A 68 3.68 4.76 -26.04
C PHE A 68 3.54 6.23 -25.63
N TYR A 69 2.47 6.52 -24.89
CA TYR A 69 2.16 7.85 -24.34
C TYR A 69 2.09 7.79 -22.81
N LEU A 70 2.51 8.86 -22.14
CA LEU A 70 2.29 9.07 -20.72
C LEU A 70 1.14 10.04 -20.49
N ASP A 71 0.16 9.60 -19.70
CA ASP A 71 -1.00 10.37 -19.29
C ASP A 71 -0.92 10.64 -17.79
N ASP A 72 -0.65 11.89 -17.40
CA ASP A 72 -0.64 12.32 -16.00
C ASP A 72 -1.84 13.21 -15.73
N SER A 73 -2.61 12.82 -14.71
CA SER A 73 -3.67 13.62 -14.09
C SER A 73 -3.32 15.08 -13.78
N SER A 74 -2.04 15.42 -13.64
CA SER A 74 -1.60 16.79 -13.33
C SER A 74 -1.19 17.64 -14.55
N ILE A 75 -1.21 17.08 -15.76
CA ILE A 75 -0.82 17.76 -17.00
C ILE A 75 -2.06 17.98 -17.87
N CYS A 76 -2.44 19.24 -18.12
CA CYS A 76 -3.66 19.60 -18.88
C CYS A 76 -3.49 19.56 -20.42
N GLN A 77 -2.29 19.34 -20.95
CA GLN A 77 -2.03 19.37 -22.39
C GLN A 77 -1.70 17.98 -22.96
N ARG A 78 -1.91 17.85 -24.29
CA ARG A 78 -1.73 16.64 -25.11
C ARG A 78 -0.62 15.75 -24.57
N THR A 79 -0.97 14.51 -24.25
CA THR A 79 -0.08 13.49 -23.70
C THR A 79 1.18 13.36 -24.55
N PRO A 80 2.37 13.78 -24.05
CA PRO A 80 3.58 13.70 -24.83
C PRO A 80 3.96 12.22 -25.04
N PRO A 81 4.48 11.86 -26.23
CA PRO A 81 5.11 10.57 -26.45
C PRO A 81 6.17 10.29 -25.37
N LEU A 82 6.27 9.04 -24.93
CA LEU A 82 7.17 8.64 -23.84
C LEU A 82 8.64 9.03 -24.01
N PRO A 83 9.23 8.95 -25.22
CA PRO A 83 10.63 9.33 -25.39
C PRO A 83 10.83 10.86 -25.48
N ILE A 84 9.77 11.62 -25.75
CA ILE A 84 9.74 13.08 -25.57
C ILE A 84 9.79 13.40 -24.07
N TYR A 85 9.04 12.68 -23.24
CA TYR A 85 9.08 12.85 -21.78
C TYR A 85 10.44 12.43 -21.19
N SER A 86 11.02 11.29 -21.61
CA SER A 86 12.32 10.82 -21.10
C SER A 86 13.49 11.74 -21.45
N ARG A 87 13.50 12.32 -22.66
CA ARG A 87 14.51 13.31 -23.08
C ARG A 87 14.32 14.65 -22.38
N LEU A 88 13.12 15.24 -22.41
CA LEU A 88 12.86 16.59 -21.85
C LEU A 88 12.90 16.69 -20.33
N TRP A 89 12.49 15.65 -19.60
CA TRP A 89 12.26 15.75 -18.16
C TRP A 89 13.19 14.88 -17.31
N VAL A 90 13.95 13.98 -17.93
CA VAL A 90 14.64 12.89 -17.21
C VAL A 90 16.13 12.80 -17.58
N GLY A 91 16.59 13.49 -18.63
CA GLY A 91 18.02 13.69 -18.91
C GLY A 91 18.76 12.46 -19.47
N VAL A 92 18.06 11.54 -20.14
CA VAL A 92 18.71 10.43 -20.87
C VAL A 92 19.06 10.88 -22.28
N GLU A 93 20.34 11.09 -22.55
CA GLU A 93 20.83 11.61 -23.84
C GLU A 93 21.11 10.51 -24.88
N SER A 94 21.41 9.28 -24.44
CA SER A 94 21.77 8.18 -25.34
C SER A 94 20.59 7.25 -25.60
N ASP A 95 20.20 7.16 -26.88
CA ASP A 95 19.20 6.19 -27.34
C ASP A 95 19.64 4.74 -27.07
N GLN A 96 20.95 4.46 -27.12
CA GLN A 96 21.49 3.12 -26.85
C GLN A 96 21.27 2.67 -25.40
N GLN A 97 21.23 3.59 -24.43
CA GLN A 97 20.97 3.25 -23.02
C GLN A 97 19.53 2.79 -22.75
N MET A 98 18.60 3.12 -23.65
CA MET A 98 17.17 2.84 -23.47
C MET A 98 16.74 1.52 -24.14
N ILE A 99 17.57 0.93 -25.00
CA ILE A 99 17.07 0.11 -26.12
C ILE A 99 17.70 -1.30 -26.21
N ARG A 100 18.76 -1.63 -25.47
CA ARG A 100 19.74 -2.59 -25.99
C ARG A 100 19.63 -4.09 -25.66
N THR A 101 18.45 -4.70 -25.59
CA THR A 101 18.43 -6.09 -25.05
C THR A 101 17.65 -7.17 -25.81
N GLU A 102 16.59 -6.88 -26.57
CA GLU A 102 15.82 -7.94 -27.27
C GLU A 102 15.13 -7.41 -28.55
N GLU A 103 15.26 -8.09 -29.69
CA GLU A 103 14.75 -7.64 -31.02
C GLU A 103 13.24 -7.38 -31.02
N HIS A 104 12.44 -8.17 -30.29
CA HIS A 104 11.00 -7.96 -30.19
C HIS A 104 10.65 -6.65 -29.45
N PHE A 105 11.42 -6.29 -28.41
CA PHE A 105 11.24 -5.03 -27.70
C PHE A 105 11.66 -3.83 -28.57
N MET A 106 12.74 -3.99 -29.33
CA MET A 106 13.21 -2.99 -30.31
C MET A 106 12.10 -2.64 -31.31
N ALA A 107 11.50 -3.67 -31.93
CA ALA A 107 10.50 -3.50 -32.96
C ALA A 107 9.24 -2.79 -32.46
N ASN A 108 8.81 -3.08 -31.22
CA ASN A 108 7.64 -2.44 -30.62
C ASN A 108 7.92 -1.01 -30.15
N PHE A 109 9.17 -0.69 -29.79
CA PHE A 109 9.54 0.63 -29.28
C PHE A 109 10.02 1.61 -30.36
N SER A 110 10.50 1.11 -31.51
CA SER A 110 11.01 1.93 -32.63
C SER A 110 10.03 3.00 -33.15
N PRO A 111 8.70 2.77 -33.26
CA PRO A 111 7.79 3.80 -33.77
C PRO A 111 7.70 5.02 -32.84
N SER A 112 7.94 4.84 -31.54
CA SER A 112 7.95 5.93 -30.57
C SER A 112 9.22 6.78 -30.69
N LEU A 113 10.36 6.17 -31.04
CA LEU A 113 11.64 6.88 -31.25
C LEU A 113 11.63 7.73 -32.51
N GLU A 114 11.06 7.21 -33.60
CA GLU A 114 10.91 7.97 -34.84
C GLU A 114 10.10 9.25 -34.65
N GLU A 115 9.07 9.21 -33.79
CA GLU A 115 8.25 10.38 -33.45
C GLU A 115 9.07 11.44 -32.70
N CYS A 116 10.03 11.01 -31.87
CA CYS A 116 10.94 11.92 -31.15
C CYS A 116 11.97 12.56 -32.08
N GLN A 117 12.45 11.81 -33.07
CA GLN A 117 13.34 12.33 -34.10
C GLN A 117 12.59 13.32 -35.02
N LYS A 118 11.35 13.00 -35.42
CA LYS A 118 10.47 13.90 -36.19
C LYS A 118 10.14 15.18 -35.44
N ALA A 119 10.02 15.11 -34.11
CA ALA A 119 9.78 16.28 -33.26
C ALA A 119 11.03 17.17 -33.03
N GLN A 120 12.21 16.81 -33.57
CA GLN A 120 13.46 17.58 -33.44
C GLN A 120 13.85 17.91 -31.98
N ILE A 121 13.56 16.99 -31.06
CA ILE A 121 13.82 17.20 -29.64
C ILE A 121 15.22 16.67 -29.31
N PHE A 122 16.18 17.58 -29.35
CA PHE A 122 17.56 17.37 -28.90
C PHE A 122 17.75 18.14 -27.59
N THR A 123 17.90 17.45 -26.47
CA THR A 123 18.16 18.13 -25.19
C THR A 123 19.65 18.29 -25.01
N GLN A 124 20.17 19.52 -25.20
CA GLN A 124 21.52 19.93 -24.80
C GLN A 124 21.55 20.56 -23.39
N ILE A 125 20.50 20.36 -22.58
CA ILE A 125 20.34 21.07 -21.32
C ILE A 125 20.92 20.22 -20.19
N GLN A 126 22.15 20.56 -19.78
CA GLN A 126 22.72 20.10 -18.52
C GLN A 126 21.92 20.64 -17.35
N VAL A 127 21.38 19.76 -16.50
CA VAL A 127 20.65 20.17 -15.30
C VAL A 127 21.36 19.67 -14.05
N LYS A 128 21.66 20.56 -13.10
CA LYS A 128 22.18 20.27 -11.74
C LYS A 128 21.24 20.89 -10.70
N GLU A 129 20.74 20.22 -9.66
CA GLU A 129 20.98 18.89 -9.06
C GLU A 129 19.78 17.93 -9.28
N TYR A 130 19.69 17.37 -10.50
CA TYR A 130 18.51 16.69 -11.08
C TYR A 130 18.81 15.20 -11.40
N ASN A 131 19.07 14.37 -10.38
CA ASN A 131 19.28 12.93 -10.59
C ASN A 131 17.93 12.21 -10.78
N PHE A 132 17.53 12.03 -12.04
CA PHE A 132 16.31 11.32 -12.39
C PHE A 132 16.51 9.83 -12.71
N ARG A 133 17.71 9.29 -12.48
CA ARG A 133 18.08 7.92 -12.88
C ARG A 133 17.10 6.87 -12.37
N ALA A 134 16.77 6.91 -11.07
CA ALA A 134 15.81 5.99 -10.46
C ALA A 134 14.40 6.10 -11.11
N LYS A 135 13.98 7.31 -11.49
CA LYS A 135 12.70 7.55 -12.18
C LYS A 135 12.75 7.08 -13.64
N CYS A 136 13.88 7.23 -14.34
CA CYS A 136 14.08 6.63 -15.67
C CYS A 136 13.85 5.13 -15.64
N ILE A 137 14.53 4.47 -14.70
CA ILE A 137 14.53 3.01 -14.61
C ILE A 137 13.15 2.51 -14.22
N TYR A 138 12.45 3.22 -13.34
CA TYR A 138 11.07 2.91 -13.01
C TYR A 138 10.13 3.01 -14.22
N LEU A 139 10.24 4.08 -15.02
CA LEU A 139 9.47 4.23 -16.26
C LEU A 139 9.83 3.17 -17.30
N ALA A 140 11.12 2.83 -17.43
CA ALA A 140 11.58 1.78 -18.34
C ALA A 140 11.00 0.41 -17.96
N VAL A 141 10.95 0.09 -16.65
CA VAL A 141 10.31 -1.15 -16.16
C VAL A 141 8.80 -1.13 -16.43
N MET A 142 8.12 0.01 -16.28
CA MET A 142 6.70 0.14 -16.63
C MET A 142 6.46 -0.14 -18.12
N VAL A 143 7.23 0.47 -19.01
CA VAL A 143 7.11 0.25 -20.46
C VAL A 143 7.44 -1.20 -20.82
N ARG A 144 8.49 -1.78 -20.23
CA ARG A 144 8.85 -3.19 -20.41
C ARG A 144 7.69 -4.12 -20.06
N ARG A 145 7.01 -3.88 -18.93
CA ARG A 145 5.84 -4.68 -18.52
C ARG A 145 4.69 -4.55 -19.51
N VAL A 146 4.43 -3.37 -20.06
CA VAL A 146 3.39 -3.18 -21.09
C VAL A 146 3.74 -3.96 -22.35
N ILE A 147 5.00 -3.93 -22.80
CA ILE A 147 5.44 -4.68 -23.99
C ILE A 147 5.32 -6.20 -23.77
N LEU A 148 5.73 -6.71 -22.60
CA LEU A 148 5.56 -8.12 -22.24
C LEU A 148 4.09 -8.53 -22.21
N ALA A 149 3.23 -7.66 -21.67
CA ALA A 149 1.80 -7.91 -21.60
C ALA A 149 1.15 -7.97 -22.98
N GLN A 150 1.67 -7.25 -23.98
CA GLN A 150 1.17 -7.35 -25.37
C GLN A 150 1.51 -8.69 -26.03
N GLY A 151 2.66 -9.29 -25.68
CA GLY A 151 3.07 -10.58 -26.22
C GLY A 151 2.37 -11.77 -25.56
N GLU A 152 2.40 -11.84 -24.23
CA GLU A 152 1.92 -13.00 -23.47
C GLU A 152 0.49 -12.85 -22.90
N ASN A 153 -0.15 -11.69 -23.09
CA ASN A 153 -1.45 -11.34 -22.48
C ASN A 153 -1.50 -11.58 -20.95
N LYS A 154 -0.35 -11.53 -20.27
CA LYS A 154 -0.27 -11.62 -18.81
C LYS A 154 -0.66 -10.31 -18.19
N VAL A 155 -1.86 -10.34 -17.62
CA VAL A 155 -2.51 -9.21 -17.01
C VAL A 155 -2.60 -9.43 -15.52
N ASP A 156 -2.19 -8.42 -14.75
CA ASP A 156 -2.45 -8.39 -13.31
C ASP A 156 -3.95 -8.32 -13.05
N ASP A 157 -4.43 -9.26 -12.26
CA ASP A 157 -5.79 -9.24 -11.74
C ASP A 157 -5.95 -8.10 -10.72
N ARG A 158 -6.96 -7.26 -10.95
CA ARG A 158 -7.34 -6.20 -10.02
C ARG A 158 -7.95 -6.80 -8.76
N ASP A 159 -8.68 -7.91 -8.90
CA ASP A 159 -9.42 -8.49 -7.79
C ASP A 159 -8.58 -9.36 -6.86
N TYR A 160 -7.31 -9.59 -7.22
CA TYR A 160 -6.32 -10.20 -6.35
C TYR A 160 -6.12 -9.41 -5.05
N TYR A 161 -6.37 -10.05 -3.91
CA TYR A 161 -6.37 -9.38 -2.61
C TYR A 161 -5.01 -8.88 -2.15
N GLY A 162 -3.91 -9.45 -2.66
CA GLY A 162 -2.57 -8.91 -2.41
C GLY A 162 -2.33 -7.55 -3.08
N ASN A 163 -3.19 -7.12 -4.01
CA ASN A 163 -3.18 -5.77 -4.60
C ASN A 163 -4.14 -4.81 -3.89
N LYS A 164 -5.02 -5.32 -3.02
CA LYS A 164 -5.95 -4.51 -2.24
C LYS A 164 -5.32 -4.14 -0.90
N ARG A 165 -5.72 -2.99 -0.36
CA ARG A 165 -5.23 -2.46 0.92
C ARG A 165 -6.41 -2.01 1.74
N LEU A 166 -6.43 -2.30 3.04
CA LEU A 166 -7.46 -1.76 3.92
C LEU A 166 -7.01 -0.40 4.47
N GLU A 167 -7.94 0.51 4.72
CA GLU A 167 -7.69 1.74 5.47
C GLU A 167 -8.38 1.62 6.83
N LEU A 168 -7.60 1.65 7.91
CA LEU A 168 -8.12 1.52 9.27
C LEU A 168 -8.65 2.86 9.82
N ALA A 169 -9.42 2.75 10.89
CA ALA A 169 -9.84 3.83 11.78
C ALA A 169 -8.76 4.90 12.02
N GLY A 170 -7.56 4.49 12.45
CA GLY A 170 -6.47 5.42 12.78
C GLY A 170 -5.93 6.19 11.58
N GLN A 171 -5.84 5.55 10.41
CA GLN A 171 -5.36 6.19 9.19
C GLN A 171 -6.37 7.22 8.68
N LEU A 172 -7.66 6.86 8.71
CA LEU A 172 -8.74 7.78 8.38
C LEU A 172 -8.73 8.99 9.34
N LEU A 173 -8.74 8.75 10.65
CA LEU A 173 -8.74 9.84 11.64
C LEU A 173 -7.49 10.73 11.54
N SER A 174 -6.33 10.15 11.22
CA SER A 174 -5.10 10.90 10.97
C SER A 174 -5.25 11.89 9.81
N LEU A 175 -5.80 11.44 8.67
CA LEU A 175 -6.09 12.32 7.54
C LEU A 175 -7.07 13.43 7.91
N LEU A 176 -8.14 13.10 8.63
CA LEU A 176 -9.15 14.06 9.08
C LEU A 176 -8.54 15.13 10.00
N PHE A 177 -7.79 14.70 11.01
CA PHE A 177 -7.17 15.59 11.99
C PHE A 177 -6.13 16.51 11.34
N VAL A 178 -5.27 15.98 10.46
CA VAL A 178 -4.25 16.77 9.76
C VAL A 178 -4.90 17.89 8.94
N ASP A 179 -6.01 17.64 8.28
CA ASP A 179 -6.70 18.66 7.49
C ASP A 179 -7.39 19.71 8.36
N LEU A 180 -8.05 19.31 9.46
CA LEU A 180 -8.61 20.24 10.44
C LEU A 180 -7.52 21.11 11.08
N PHE A 181 -6.38 20.52 11.41
CA PHE A 181 -5.25 21.22 11.99
C PHE A 181 -4.60 22.21 11.01
N LYS A 182 -4.51 21.86 9.72
CA LYS A 182 -4.08 22.80 8.67
C LYS A 182 -5.05 23.97 8.51
N LYS A 183 -6.36 23.71 8.55
CA LYS A 183 -7.39 24.77 8.51
C LYS A 183 -7.25 25.69 9.72
N PHE A 184 -7.10 25.13 10.91
CA PHE A 184 -6.85 25.88 12.15
C PHE A 184 -5.62 26.78 12.04
N ASN A 185 -4.48 26.25 11.58
CA ASN A 185 -3.26 27.05 11.38
C ASN A 185 -3.44 28.13 10.31
N SER A 186 -4.14 27.84 9.21
CA SER A 186 -4.42 28.83 8.17
C SER A 186 -5.30 29.97 8.65
N GLU A 187 -6.23 29.69 9.58
CA GLU A 187 -7.12 30.67 10.15
C GLU A 187 -6.42 31.53 11.21
N LEU A 188 -5.61 30.92 12.08
CA LEU A 188 -4.72 31.65 12.99
C LEU A 188 -3.79 32.59 12.22
N LYS A 189 -3.21 32.11 11.10
CA LYS A 189 -2.40 32.95 10.22
C LYS A 189 -3.20 34.13 9.66
N LYS A 190 -4.43 33.91 9.16
CA LYS A 190 -5.29 35.00 8.67
C LYS A 190 -5.60 36.04 9.75
N ILE A 191 -5.88 35.61 10.97
CA ILE A 191 -6.15 36.52 12.10
C ILE A 191 -4.89 37.34 12.43
N SER A 192 -3.73 36.67 12.47
CA SER A 192 -2.43 37.30 12.69
C SER A 192 -2.13 38.35 11.62
N ASP A 193 -2.29 38.00 10.35
CA ASP A 193 -2.04 38.89 9.20
C ASP A 193 -3.00 40.09 9.18
N GLN A 194 -4.19 40.00 9.79
CA GLN A 194 -5.14 41.11 9.90
C GLN A 194 -4.87 42.05 11.09
N ILE A 195 -4.31 41.54 12.19
CA ILE A 195 -4.13 42.28 13.44
C ILE A 195 -2.74 42.91 13.53
N ILE A 196 -1.69 42.21 13.10
CA ILE A 196 -0.29 42.70 13.13
C ILE A 196 -0.08 44.02 12.37
N PRO A 197 -0.61 44.23 11.15
CA PRO A 197 -0.36 45.49 10.43
C PRO A 197 -1.08 46.69 11.03
N LYS A 198 -2.03 46.49 11.97
CA LYS A 198 -2.72 47.59 12.65
C LYS A 198 -1.87 48.05 13.83
N GLN A 199 -1.41 49.30 13.82
CA GLN A 199 -0.65 49.86 14.95
C GLN A 199 -1.50 49.81 16.24
N ARG A 200 -1.08 48.97 17.18
CA ARG A 200 -1.63 48.87 18.53
C ARG A 200 -0.46 48.85 19.53
N ALA A 201 -0.65 49.48 20.68
CA ALA A 201 0.35 49.51 21.75
C ALA A 201 0.55 48.14 22.43
N ALA A 202 -0.46 47.27 22.35
CA ALA A 202 -0.41 45.92 22.93
C ALA A 202 0.20 44.91 21.96
N GLN A 203 1.12 44.08 22.47
CA GLN A 203 1.66 42.94 21.73
C GLN A 203 0.55 41.94 21.40
N PHE A 204 0.62 41.34 20.21
CA PHE A 204 -0.35 40.36 19.74
C PHE A 204 -0.18 39.03 20.49
N ASP A 205 -1.24 38.57 21.16
CA ASP A 205 -1.27 37.29 21.86
C ASP A 205 -2.12 36.29 21.07
N ILE A 206 -1.46 35.27 20.53
CA ILE A 206 -2.08 34.21 19.71
C ILE A 206 -3.02 33.33 20.55
N VAL A 207 -2.74 33.14 21.84
CA VAL A 207 -3.49 32.21 22.70
C VAL A 207 -4.95 32.63 22.81
N LYS A 208 -5.22 33.95 22.84
CA LYS A 208 -6.57 34.52 22.87
C LYS A 208 -7.40 34.24 21.61
N HIS A 209 -6.74 33.90 20.51
CA HIS A 209 -7.37 33.63 19.21
C HIS A 209 -7.43 32.14 18.86
N MET A 210 -6.96 31.25 19.75
CA MET A 210 -7.05 29.80 19.57
C MET A 210 -8.48 29.30 19.82
N ARG A 211 -9.29 29.20 18.76
CA ARG A 211 -10.64 28.63 18.84
C ARG A 211 -10.59 27.11 18.85
N GLN A 212 -10.87 26.50 20.01
CA GLN A 212 -10.89 25.05 20.18
C GLN A 212 -12.03 24.37 19.42
N ASP A 213 -13.15 25.10 19.24
CA ASP A 213 -14.38 24.62 18.60
C ASP A 213 -14.18 24.08 17.18
N GLN A 214 -13.20 24.60 16.45
CA GLN A 214 -12.96 24.22 15.06
C GLN A 214 -12.52 22.76 14.92
N ILE A 215 -11.69 22.28 15.86
CA ILE A 215 -11.19 20.91 15.85
C ILE A 215 -12.26 19.98 16.42
N THR A 216 -12.86 20.35 17.56
CA THR A 216 -13.87 19.52 18.24
C THR A 216 -15.11 19.30 17.36
N ASN A 217 -15.71 20.38 16.85
CA ASN A 217 -16.89 20.29 15.98
C ASN A 217 -16.56 19.61 14.66
N GLY A 218 -15.37 19.86 14.09
CA GLY A 218 -14.93 19.19 12.87
C GLY A 218 -14.85 17.67 13.02
N MET A 219 -14.27 17.19 14.12
CA MET A 219 -14.17 15.75 14.42
C MET A 219 -15.53 15.13 14.72
N VAL A 220 -16.34 15.77 15.58
CA VAL A 220 -17.67 15.25 15.97
C VAL A 220 -18.59 15.18 14.75
N ASN A 221 -18.64 16.23 13.93
CA ASN A 221 -19.52 16.29 12.76
C ASN A 221 -19.15 15.23 11.71
N ALA A 222 -17.86 15.02 11.44
CA ALA A 222 -17.41 14.02 10.47
C ALA A 222 -17.74 12.58 10.91
N ILE A 223 -17.66 12.30 12.22
CA ILE A 223 -17.97 10.98 12.77
C ILE A 223 -19.49 10.76 12.85
N SER A 224 -20.25 11.75 13.28
CA SER A 224 -21.71 11.64 13.46
C SER A 224 -22.46 11.55 12.14
N THR A 225 -22.07 12.35 11.14
CA THR A 225 -22.71 12.36 9.81
C THR A 225 -22.19 11.26 8.90
N GLY A 226 -20.98 10.75 9.15
CA GLY A 226 -20.30 9.80 8.27
C GLY A 226 -19.87 10.37 6.93
N ASN A 227 -20.01 11.69 6.73
CA ASN A 227 -19.61 12.41 5.53
C ASN A 227 -18.25 13.06 5.75
N TRP A 228 -17.27 12.57 5.00
CA TRP A 228 -15.89 12.99 5.09
C TRP A 228 -15.58 13.83 3.84
N SER A 229 -16.04 15.08 3.85
CA SER A 229 -15.85 16.08 2.77
C SER A 229 -14.52 16.81 2.90
N LEU A 230 -13.45 16.04 3.05
CA LEU A 230 -12.10 16.55 2.84
C LEU A 230 -11.76 16.39 1.35
N LYS A 231 -10.54 16.66 0.91
CA LYS A 231 -10.13 16.63 -0.52
C LYS A 231 -10.56 15.37 -1.33
N MET A 232 -11.05 14.32 -0.66
CA MET A 232 -11.75 13.18 -1.20
C MET A 232 -13.16 13.15 -0.60
N ASP A 233 -14.20 13.38 -1.40
CA ASP A 233 -15.60 13.27 -0.94
C ASP A 233 -15.96 11.80 -0.72
N ARG A 234 -15.93 11.35 0.53
CA ARG A 234 -16.38 10.02 0.94
C ARG A 234 -17.63 10.12 1.80
N GLN A 235 -18.62 9.30 1.47
CA GLN A 235 -19.89 9.21 2.19
C GLN A 235 -20.05 7.83 2.81
N GLY A 236 -20.72 7.74 3.97
CA GLY A 236 -21.01 6.48 4.63
C GLY A 236 -19.79 5.78 5.26
N VAL A 237 -18.78 6.56 5.68
CA VAL A 237 -17.56 6.04 6.33
C VAL A 237 -17.87 5.48 7.72
N THR A 238 -18.80 6.12 8.44
CA THR A 238 -19.27 5.67 9.76
C THR A 238 -20.67 5.11 9.65
N GLN A 239 -20.97 4.11 10.48
CA GLN A 239 -22.28 3.47 10.56
C GLN A 239 -22.66 3.30 12.02
N VAL A 240 -23.96 3.44 12.33
CA VAL A 240 -24.48 3.17 13.65
C VAL A 240 -24.28 1.68 13.97
N LEU A 241 -23.70 1.39 15.14
CA LEU A 241 -23.48 0.02 15.59
C LEU A 241 -24.82 -0.64 15.92
N SER A 242 -25.12 -1.76 15.27
CA SER A 242 -26.28 -2.59 15.59
C SER A 242 -26.09 -3.26 16.96
N ARG A 243 -27.10 -3.13 17.82
CA ARG A 243 -27.17 -3.79 19.14
C ARG A 243 -28.28 -4.84 19.21
N LEU A 244 -28.73 -5.37 18.06
CA LEU A 244 -29.78 -6.39 17.99
C LEU A 244 -29.39 -7.70 18.69
N ALA A 245 -28.13 -8.12 18.51
CA ALA A 245 -27.57 -9.32 19.13
C ALA A 245 -26.05 -9.14 19.29
N PHE A 246 -25.45 -9.93 20.18
CA PHE A 246 -24.00 -9.93 20.39
C PHE A 246 -23.22 -10.17 19.08
N ILE A 247 -23.66 -11.17 18.29
CA ILE A 247 -23.05 -11.50 16.99
C ILE A 247 -23.24 -10.37 15.98
N SER A 248 -24.35 -9.63 16.03
CA SER A 248 -24.58 -8.48 15.14
C SER A 248 -23.57 -7.36 15.43
N ALA A 249 -23.34 -7.05 16.71
CA ALA A 249 -22.32 -6.10 17.10
C ALA A 249 -20.92 -6.58 16.68
N LEU A 250 -20.63 -7.87 16.87
CA LEU A 250 -19.35 -8.48 16.50
C LEU A 250 -19.08 -8.42 15.00
N GLY A 251 -20.03 -8.90 14.19
CA GLY A 251 -19.92 -8.93 12.73
C GLY A 251 -19.82 -7.54 12.11
N MET A 252 -20.35 -6.49 12.75
CA MET A 252 -20.17 -5.12 12.25
C MET A 252 -18.77 -4.57 12.47
N MET A 253 -18.01 -5.01 13.49
CA MET A 253 -16.64 -4.52 13.71
C MET A 253 -15.61 -5.19 12.82
N THR A 254 -15.88 -6.42 12.39
CA THR A 254 -14.99 -7.19 11.48
C THR A 254 -15.31 -6.93 10.01
N ARG A 255 -16.19 -5.96 9.72
CA ARG A 255 -16.73 -5.68 8.40
C ARG A 255 -15.81 -4.78 7.58
N ILE A 256 -15.58 -5.19 6.34
CA ILE A 256 -14.86 -4.46 5.31
C ILE A 256 -15.86 -4.01 4.25
N SER A 257 -15.75 -2.75 3.82
CA SER A 257 -16.53 -2.19 2.72
C SER A 257 -15.65 -1.94 1.48
N SER A 258 -16.20 -2.29 0.32
CA SER A 258 -15.63 -1.91 -0.96
C SER A 258 -16.09 -0.50 -1.37
N GLN A 259 -15.20 0.25 -2.03
CA GLN A 259 -15.48 1.60 -2.56
C GLN A 259 -16.30 1.60 -3.87
N LEU A 260 -16.64 0.43 -4.40
CA LEU A 260 -17.39 0.34 -5.64
C LEU A 260 -18.86 0.72 -5.45
N GLU A 261 -19.39 1.50 -6.38
CA GLU A 261 -20.81 1.84 -6.40
C GLU A 261 -21.68 0.58 -6.49
N LYS A 262 -22.64 0.48 -5.58
CA LYS A 262 -23.53 -0.70 -5.45
C LYS A 262 -24.45 -0.88 -6.67
N THR A 263 -24.75 0.19 -7.38
CA THR A 263 -25.69 0.23 -8.51
C THR A 263 -25.19 -0.51 -9.74
N ARG A 264 -23.86 -0.63 -9.92
CA ARG A 264 -23.29 -1.29 -11.09
C ARG A 264 -23.21 -2.80 -10.90
N LYS A 265 -23.87 -3.56 -11.79
CA LYS A 265 -23.85 -5.03 -11.84
C LYS A 265 -22.56 -5.56 -12.49
N VAL A 266 -21.41 -5.33 -11.85
CA VAL A 266 -20.14 -5.94 -12.27
C VAL A 266 -19.89 -7.20 -11.45
N SER A 267 -19.76 -8.35 -12.10
CA SER A 267 -19.56 -9.65 -11.44
C SER A 267 -18.15 -9.80 -10.83
N GLY A 268 -17.10 -9.36 -11.54
CA GLY A 268 -15.69 -9.51 -11.14
C GLY A 268 -15.38 -9.26 -9.65
N PRO A 269 -15.64 -8.04 -9.13
CA PRO A 269 -15.32 -7.71 -7.75
C PRO A 269 -16.27 -8.33 -6.72
N ARG A 270 -17.44 -8.82 -7.15
CA ARG A 270 -18.44 -9.49 -6.30
C ARG A 270 -18.14 -10.98 -6.13
N SER A 271 -17.47 -11.58 -7.10
CA SER A 271 -17.05 -12.97 -7.04
C SER A 271 -16.09 -13.24 -5.89
N LEU A 272 -16.19 -14.45 -5.33
CA LEU A 272 -15.24 -14.95 -4.35
C LEU A 272 -13.91 -15.26 -5.06
N GLN A 273 -12.82 -14.66 -4.59
CA GLN A 273 -11.48 -14.89 -5.15
C GLN A 273 -10.72 -15.90 -4.28
N PRO A 274 -10.00 -16.86 -4.86
CA PRO A 274 -9.17 -17.81 -4.11
C PRO A 274 -8.11 -17.14 -3.23
N SER A 275 -7.66 -15.95 -3.64
CA SER A 275 -6.72 -15.10 -2.88
C SER A 275 -7.24 -14.66 -1.51
N GLN A 276 -8.52 -14.83 -1.21
CA GLN A 276 -9.12 -14.48 0.08
C GLN A 276 -8.93 -15.56 1.16
N TRP A 277 -8.34 -16.70 0.80
CA TRP A 277 -8.22 -17.88 1.67
C TRP A 277 -7.63 -17.56 3.04
N GLY A 278 -8.42 -17.80 4.09
CA GLY A 278 -8.01 -17.60 5.47
C GLY A 278 -7.97 -16.15 5.94
N MET A 279 -8.23 -15.20 5.04
CA MET A 279 -8.19 -13.77 5.32
C MET A 279 -9.60 -13.19 5.47
N LEU A 280 -10.50 -13.60 4.58
CA LEU A 280 -11.90 -13.24 4.64
C LEU A 280 -12.76 -14.48 4.82
N CYS A 281 -13.90 -14.30 5.46
CA CYS A 281 -14.93 -15.31 5.50
C CYS A 281 -15.53 -15.49 4.09
N PRO A 282 -15.56 -16.73 3.53
CA PRO A 282 -16.16 -16.97 2.21
C PRO A 282 -17.68 -16.89 2.23
N SER A 283 -18.32 -17.06 3.39
CA SER A 283 -19.77 -17.17 3.54
C SER A 283 -20.44 -15.90 4.08
N ASP A 284 -19.71 -15.11 4.86
CA ASP A 284 -20.28 -13.96 5.60
C ASP A 284 -20.29 -12.69 4.73
N THR A 285 -21.31 -12.62 3.89
CA THR A 285 -21.66 -11.48 3.04
C THR A 285 -23.17 -11.26 3.11
N PRO A 286 -23.67 -10.02 3.15
CA PRO A 286 -25.09 -9.78 3.04
C PRO A 286 -25.62 -10.22 1.66
N GLU A 287 -26.85 -10.70 1.63
CA GLU A 287 -27.59 -10.94 0.39
C GLU A 287 -28.11 -9.62 -0.20
N GLY A 288 -28.34 -9.57 -1.51
CA GLY A 288 -28.87 -8.41 -2.22
C GLY A 288 -27.81 -7.54 -2.90
N GLU A 289 -28.06 -6.23 -3.00
CA GLU A 289 -27.22 -5.30 -3.79
C GLU A 289 -25.77 -5.18 -3.28
N ALA A 290 -25.53 -5.49 -2.01
CA ALA A 290 -24.23 -5.42 -1.36
C ALA A 290 -23.45 -6.75 -1.40
N CYS A 291 -24.03 -7.80 -1.99
CA CYS A 291 -23.41 -9.12 -2.07
C CYS A 291 -22.05 -9.05 -2.76
N GLY A 292 -21.02 -9.57 -2.08
CA GLY A 292 -19.63 -9.59 -2.53
C GLY A 292 -18.89 -8.25 -2.40
N LEU A 293 -19.56 -7.15 -2.04
CA LEU A 293 -18.94 -5.84 -1.80
C LEU A 293 -18.68 -5.57 -0.33
N VAL A 294 -19.51 -6.13 0.54
CA VAL A 294 -19.34 -6.11 1.99
C VAL A 294 -18.92 -7.51 2.42
N LYS A 295 -17.80 -7.61 3.13
CA LYS A 295 -17.21 -8.90 3.56
C LYS A 295 -16.69 -8.78 4.98
N ASN A 296 -16.58 -9.91 5.67
CA ASN A 296 -16.04 -9.94 7.02
C ASN A 296 -14.66 -10.63 7.07
N LEU A 297 -13.81 -10.14 7.98
CA LEU A 297 -12.50 -10.73 8.30
C LEU A 297 -12.65 -12.12 8.93
N ALA A 298 -11.66 -12.98 8.69
CA ALA A 298 -11.57 -14.27 9.36
C ALA A 298 -10.96 -14.13 10.78
N LEU A 299 -11.12 -15.16 11.62
CA LEU A 299 -10.73 -15.10 13.05
C LEU A 299 -9.24 -14.87 13.30
N MET A 300 -8.36 -15.45 12.48
CA MET A 300 -6.90 -15.38 12.67
C MET A 300 -6.23 -14.33 11.79
N THR A 301 -6.98 -13.35 11.30
CA THR A 301 -6.38 -12.25 10.55
C THR A 301 -5.81 -11.19 11.45
N HIS A 302 -4.61 -10.75 11.11
CA HIS A 302 -3.99 -9.58 11.69
C HIS A 302 -3.73 -8.55 10.59
N ILE A 303 -3.99 -7.30 10.90
CA ILE A 303 -3.78 -6.19 9.99
C ILE A 303 -2.49 -5.48 10.36
N THR A 304 -1.55 -5.40 9.43
CA THR A 304 -0.24 -4.78 9.66
C THR A 304 -0.31 -3.27 9.88
N THR A 305 0.59 -2.75 10.70
CA THR A 305 0.78 -1.31 10.93
C THR A 305 2.05 -0.80 10.25
N ASP A 306 2.14 0.53 10.12
CA ASP A 306 3.27 1.23 9.51
C ASP A 306 4.53 1.11 10.38
N MET A 307 5.66 0.83 9.74
CA MET A 307 6.97 0.73 10.41
C MET A 307 7.93 1.83 9.92
N GLU A 308 9.24 1.70 10.17
CA GLU A 308 10.30 2.52 9.54
C GLU A 308 11.06 1.78 8.40
N ASP A 309 11.46 2.49 7.34
CA ASP A 309 12.18 1.94 6.16
C ASP A 309 13.67 1.69 6.41
N GLY A 310 14.29 2.56 7.22
CA GLY A 310 15.75 2.65 7.39
C GLY A 310 16.48 1.32 7.61
N PRO A 311 16.09 0.50 8.61
CA PRO A 311 16.81 -0.74 8.90
C PRO A 311 16.73 -1.76 7.76
N ILE A 312 15.62 -1.76 7.01
CA ILE A 312 15.39 -2.72 5.91
C ILE A 312 16.26 -2.35 4.71
N ILE A 313 16.36 -1.07 4.39
CA ILE A 313 17.22 -0.57 3.32
C ILE A 313 18.68 -0.90 3.63
N LYS A 314 19.14 -0.61 4.85
CA LYS A 314 20.53 -0.90 5.26
C LYS A 314 20.84 -2.40 5.21
N LEU A 315 19.89 -3.23 5.65
CA LEU A 315 20.05 -4.67 5.57
C LEU A 315 20.08 -5.17 4.11
N ALA A 316 19.22 -4.65 3.25
CA ALA A 316 19.19 -5.04 1.84
C ALA A 316 20.54 -4.79 1.16
N PHE A 317 21.14 -3.60 1.37
CA PHE A 317 22.48 -3.31 0.85
C PHE A 317 23.56 -4.22 1.43
N ASN A 318 23.53 -4.51 2.74
CA ASN A 318 24.47 -5.44 3.36
C ASN A 318 24.34 -6.89 2.86
N LEU A 319 23.15 -7.29 2.40
CA LEU A 319 22.88 -8.61 1.83
C LEU A 319 23.31 -8.73 0.35
N GLY A 320 23.91 -7.68 -0.23
CA GLY A 320 24.43 -7.68 -1.59
C GLY A 320 23.47 -7.15 -2.64
N VAL A 321 22.49 -6.32 -2.25
CA VAL A 321 21.73 -5.52 -3.23
C VAL A 321 22.61 -4.39 -3.72
N GLU A 322 22.74 -4.26 -5.04
CA GLU A 322 23.49 -3.18 -5.67
C GLU A 322 22.56 -2.00 -5.97
N ASP A 323 23.01 -0.77 -5.67
CA ASP A 323 22.21 0.43 -5.89
C ASP A 323 21.91 0.62 -7.38
N VAL A 324 20.66 0.96 -7.68
CA VAL A 324 20.16 1.22 -9.03
C VAL A 324 20.96 2.30 -9.78
N HIS A 325 21.62 3.21 -9.06
CA HIS A 325 22.43 4.28 -9.66
C HIS A 325 23.73 3.78 -10.29
N LEU A 326 24.26 2.65 -9.81
CA LEU A 326 25.52 2.08 -10.29
C LEU A 326 25.33 1.22 -11.54
N LEU A 327 24.07 0.96 -11.91
CA LEU A 327 23.72 0.00 -12.95
C LEU A 327 23.48 0.65 -14.31
N CYS A 328 23.96 -0.03 -15.34
CA CYS A 328 23.62 0.19 -16.73
C CYS A 328 22.28 -0.48 -17.09
N GLY A 329 21.58 0.06 -18.09
CA GLY A 329 20.26 -0.45 -18.49
C GLY A 329 20.29 -1.89 -19.00
N GLU A 330 21.45 -2.37 -19.44
CA GLU A 330 21.65 -3.75 -19.94
C GLU A 330 21.49 -4.80 -18.84
N GLU A 331 21.93 -4.49 -17.62
CA GLU A 331 21.90 -5.43 -16.50
C GLU A 331 20.49 -5.84 -16.09
N LEU A 332 19.50 -4.98 -16.38
CA LEU A 332 18.08 -5.24 -16.14
C LEU A 332 17.51 -6.34 -17.03
N SER A 333 18.19 -6.68 -18.13
CA SER A 333 17.72 -7.70 -19.06
C SER A 333 18.38 -9.05 -18.87
N TYR A 334 19.54 -9.12 -18.21
CA TYR A 334 20.18 -10.40 -17.94
C TYR A 334 19.24 -11.32 -17.14
N PRO A 335 19.17 -12.61 -17.51
CA PRO A 335 18.24 -13.56 -16.89
C PRO A 335 18.62 -13.89 -15.43
N SER A 336 19.88 -13.72 -15.06
CA SER A 336 20.39 -13.94 -13.71
C SER A 336 20.14 -12.77 -12.76
N VAL A 337 19.62 -11.64 -13.24
CA VAL A 337 19.46 -10.41 -12.45
C VAL A 337 17.99 -10.21 -12.08
N PHE A 338 17.74 -10.00 -10.79
CA PHE A 338 16.42 -9.74 -10.22
C PHE A 338 16.34 -8.32 -9.69
N LEU A 339 15.23 -7.63 -9.99
CA LEU A 339 14.94 -6.31 -9.46
C LEU A 339 14.40 -6.40 -8.04
N VAL A 340 14.99 -5.65 -7.10
CA VAL A 340 14.52 -5.57 -5.72
C VAL A 340 13.65 -4.32 -5.53
N PHE A 341 12.38 -4.54 -5.24
CA PHE A 341 11.43 -3.50 -4.91
C PHE A 341 11.24 -3.40 -3.41
N LEU A 342 11.28 -2.19 -2.87
CA LEU A 342 10.76 -1.88 -1.53
C LEU A 342 9.54 -0.98 -1.68
N ASN A 343 8.37 -1.48 -1.27
CA ASN A 343 7.12 -0.72 -1.30
C ASN A 343 6.73 -0.18 -2.68
N GLY A 344 7.20 -0.83 -3.75
CA GLY A 344 7.01 -0.40 -5.13
C GLY A 344 8.11 0.52 -5.65
N ASN A 345 9.03 1.01 -4.81
CA ASN A 345 10.22 1.73 -5.28
C ASN A 345 11.33 0.73 -5.61
N ILE A 346 12.09 0.98 -6.67
CA ILE A 346 13.27 0.17 -7.00
C ILE A 346 14.39 0.56 -6.04
N LEU A 347 14.85 -0.39 -5.23
CA LEU A 347 16.05 -0.20 -4.41
C LEU A 347 17.31 -0.48 -5.23
N GLY A 348 17.28 -1.54 -6.04
CA GLY A 348 18.47 -2.05 -6.67
C GLY A 348 18.26 -3.38 -7.35
N VAL A 349 19.36 -4.07 -7.66
CA VAL A 349 19.34 -5.41 -8.25
C VAL A 349 20.12 -6.41 -7.42
N ILE A 350 19.84 -7.69 -7.65
CA ILE A 350 20.58 -8.80 -7.07
C ILE A 350 20.69 -9.95 -8.07
N ARG A 351 21.82 -10.67 -8.04
CA ARG A 351 22.02 -11.89 -8.83
C ARG A 351 21.49 -13.13 -8.10
N ASP A 352 21.89 -13.33 -6.85
CA ASP A 352 21.44 -14.47 -6.02
C ASP A 352 20.24 -14.09 -5.14
N HIS A 353 19.05 -14.10 -5.75
CA HIS A 353 17.81 -13.78 -5.04
C HIS A 353 17.46 -14.84 -3.97
N GLN A 354 17.85 -16.10 -4.15
CA GLN A 354 17.49 -17.20 -3.23
C GLN A 354 18.18 -17.02 -1.87
N ARG A 355 19.48 -16.72 -1.89
CA ARG A 355 20.25 -16.46 -0.67
C ARG A 355 19.73 -15.24 0.09
N LEU A 356 19.35 -14.16 -0.62
CA LEU A 356 18.76 -12.99 0.01
C LEU A 356 17.43 -13.35 0.68
N VAL A 357 16.55 -14.09 0.01
CA VAL A 357 15.25 -14.49 0.59
C VAL A 357 15.45 -15.37 1.82
N TYR A 358 16.35 -16.34 1.76
CA TYR A 358 16.63 -17.22 2.88
C TYR A 358 17.17 -16.44 4.08
N THR A 359 18.18 -15.59 3.86
CA THR A 359 18.83 -14.81 4.92
C THR A 359 17.86 -13.79 5.50
N PHE A 360 17.07 -13.12 4.68
CA PHE A 360 16.05 -12.18 5.13
C PHE A 360 14.99 -12.86 6.01
N ARG A 361 14.50 -14.04 5.60
CA ARG A 361 13.57 -14.84 6.39
C ARG A 361 14.17 -15.29 7.71
N LEU A 362 15.48 -15.61 7.74
CA LEU A 362 16.19 -15.98 8.96
C LEU A 362 16.28 -14.78 9.93
N MET A 363 16.69 -13.60 9.43
CA MET A 363 16.81 -12.38 10.24
C MET A 363 15.45 -11.94 10.82
N ARG A 364 14.38 -12.07 10.05
CA ARG A 364 13.01 -11.81 10.53
C ARG A 364 12.57 -12.80 11.60
N ARG A 365 12.93 -14.08 11.47
CA ARG A 365 12.61 -15.11 12.48
C ARG A 365 13.41 -14.92 13.77
N ALA A 366 14.61 -14.35 13.69
CA ALA A 366 15.43 -14.04 14.85
C ALA A 366 15.05 -12.69 15.52
N GLY A 367 13.99 -12.01 15.06
CA GLY A 367 13.51 -10.76 15.66
C GLY A 367 14.30 -9.49 15.28
N PHE A 368 15.36 -9.58 14.46
CA PHE A 368 16.11 -8.39 14.01
C PHE A 368 15.30 -7.49 13.08
N ILE A 369 14.37 -8.08 12.33
CA ILE A 369 13.41 -7.39 11.47
C ILE A 369 12.03 -7.69 12.03
N ASN A 370 11.14 -6.71 11.97
CA ASN A 370 9.74 -6.90 12.34
C ASN A 370 9.10 -8.06 11.54
N GLU A 371 8.36 -8.91 12.24
CA GLU A 371 7.62 -10.07 11.75
C GLU A 371 6.64 -9.78 10.61
N PHE A 372 6.10 -8.56 10.53
CA PHE A 372 5.13 -8.15 9.51
C PHE A 372 5.75 -7.76 8.17
N VAL A 373 7.08 -7.66 8.08
CA VAL A 373 7.75 -7.35 6.80
C VAL A 373 7.70 -8.58 5.92
N SER A 374 7.08 -8.48 4.74
CA SER A 374 6.99 -9.60 3.82
C SER A 374 7.98 -9.52 2.67
N ILE A 375 8.39 -10.71 2.22
CA ILE A 375 9.31 -10.92 1.12
C ILE A 375 8.75 -11.98 0.18
N SER A 376 8.55 -11.61 -1.08
CA SER A 376 8.09 -12.50 -2.13
C SER A 376 8.96 -12.37 -3.38
N THR A 377 9.07 -13.45 -4.13
CA THR A 377 9.80 -13.51 -5.40
C THR A 377 8.83 -13.84 -6.51
N ASN A 378 8.78 -12.99 -7.52
CA ASN A 378 8.12 -13.26 -8.78
C ASN A 378 9.18 -13.66 -9.82
N LEU A 379 9.13 -14.91 -10.27
CA LEU A 379 10.05 -15.45 -11.26
C LEU A 379 9.69 -15.00 -12.68
N THR A 380 8.41 -14.78 -12.99
CA THR A 380 7.98 -14.37 -14.35
C THR A 380 8.49 -12.98 -14.69
N ASP A 381 8.35 -12.06 -13.74
CA ASP A 381 8.75 -10.66 -13.92
C ASP A 381 10.19 -10.43 -13.45
N ARG A 382 10.84 -11.45 -12.88
CA ARG A 382 12.17 -11.39 -12.26
C ARG A 382 12.28 -10.26 -11.24
N CYS A 383 11.31 -10.20 -10.34
CA CYS A 383 11.18 -9.16 -9.33
C CYS A 383 11.12 -9.79 -7.94
N LEU A 384 11.88 -9.23 -7.00
CA LEU A 384 11.77 -9.50 -5.58
C LEU A 384 11.05 -8.32 -4.93
N HIS A 385 9.96 -8.60 -4.23
CA HIS A 385 9.16 -7.59 -3.55
C HIS A 385 9.36 -7.68 -2.05
N LEU A 386 9.95 -6.63 -1.49
CA LEU A 386 9.96 -6.31 -0.07
C LEU A 386 8.78 -5.37 0.21
N LEU A 387 7.85 -5.83 1.01
CA LEU A 387 6.66 -5.06 1.38
C LEU A 387 6.69 -4.78 2.88
N ARG A 388 6.59 -3.49 3.18
CA ARG A 388 6.71 -2.91 4.52
C ARG A 388 5.69 -1.78 4.74
N ARG A 389 5.25 -1.13 3.66
CA ARG A 389 4.41 0.06 3.70
C ARG A 389 3.15 -0.25 4.51
N GLY A 390 2.94 0.49 5.59
CA GLY A 390 2.10 1.68 5.53
C GLY A 390 0.59 1.49 5.45
N THR A 391 0.15 0.33 4.97
CA THR A 391 -1.25 0.07 4.69
C THR A 391 -1.53 -1.39 5.01
N PRO A 392 -2.53 -1.64 5.87
CA PRO A 392 -3.07 -2.94 6.20
C PRO A 392 -2.95 -4.01 5.13
N LEU A 393 -1.88 -4.81 5.22
CA LEU A 393 -1.86 -6.12 4.63
C LEU A 393 -2.51 -7.05 5.64
N GLN A 394 -3.40 -7.88 5.12
CA GLN A 394 -4.01 -8.92 5.92
C GLN A 394 -2.96 -10.02 6.01
N THR A 395 -2.53 -10.32 7.24
CA THR A 395 -1.59 -11.39 7.56
C THR A 395 -2.30 -12.47 8.36
N ARG A 396 -1.88 -13.72 8.19
CA ARG A 396 -2.38 -14.85 8.98
C ARG A 396 -1.21 -15.65 9.54
N PRO A 397 -1.29 -16.11 10.80
CA PRO A 397 -0.26 -16.96 11.38
C PRO A 397 -0.30 -18.37 10.78
N TYR A 398 0.87 -18.90 10.44
CA TYR A 398 1.11 -20.26 9.98
C TYR A 398 2.26 -20.90 10.76
N ILE A 399 2.20 -22.22 10.89
CA ILE A 399 3.25 -23.03 11.51
C ILE A 399 4.35 -23.29 10.47
N ILE A 400 5.60 -23.10 10.87
CA ILE A 400 6.76 -23.36 10.02
C ILE A 400 7.02 -24.86 9.95
N VAL A 401 7.23 -25.39 8.74
CA VAL A 401 7.68 -26.76 8.49
C VAL A 401 9.08 -26.71 7.89
N LYS A 402 10.02 -27.50 8.41
CA LYS A 402 11.37 -27.65 7.85
C LYS A 402 11.60 -29.13 7.56
N LYS A 403 12.05 -29.47 6.35
CA LYS A 403 12.34 -30.87 5.93
C LYS A 403 11.19 -31.84 6.25
N GLY A 404 9.95 -31.42 5.98
CA GLY A 404 8.74 -32.22 6.23
C GLY A 404 8.30 -32.35 7.70
N GLN A 405 9.01 -31.72 8.65
CA GLN A 405 8.63 -31.75 10.07
C GLN A 405 8.16 -30.38 10.56
N PRO A 406 7.01 -30.28 11.26
CA PRO A 406 6.58 -29.03 11.87
C PRO A 406 7.53 -28.64 13.01
N MET A 407 7.89 -27.36 13.07
CA MET A 407 8.74 -26.81 14.13
C MET A 407 8.05 -26.81 15.50
N VAL A 408 6.71 -26.77 15.51
CA VAL A 408 5.92 -26.87 16.75
C VAL A 408 5.92 -28.33 17.22
N LYS A 409 6.55 -28.57 18.37
CA LYS A 409 6.61 -29.89 19.00
C LYS A 409 5.63 -29.97 20.18
N ASN A 410 5.26 -31.18 20.57
CA ASN A 410 4.38 -31.44 21.72
C ASN A 410 4.89 -30.82 23.04
N LYS A 411 6.21 -30.62 23.19
CA LYS A 411 6.79 -29.92 24.34
C LYS A 411 6.32 -28.46 24.42
N HIS A 412 6.23 -27.76 23.29
CA HIS A 412 5.78 -26.37 23.24
C HIS A 412 4.30 -26.28 23.62
N ILE A 413 3.47 -27.19 23.10
CA ILE A 413 2.03 -27.25 23.42
C ILE A 413 1.80 -27.47 24.93
N LYS A 414 2.59 -28.33 25.56
CA LYS A 414 2.53 -28.56 27.01
C LYS A 414 3.01 -27.34 27.82
N GLY A 415 4.01 -26.60 27.31
CA GLY A 415 4.48 -25.35 27.90
C GLY A 415 3.43 -24.24 27.88
N TYR A 416 2.64 -24.11 26.81
CA TYR A 416 1.57 -23.10 26.71
C TYR A 416 0.44 -23.26 27.74
N ARG A 417 0.29 -24.45 28.35
CA ARG A 417 -0.71 -24.70 29.39
C ARG A 417 -0.30 -24.16 30.77
N TYR A 418 0.97 -23.81 30.92
CA TYR A 418 1.58 -23.26 32.13
C TYR A 418 2.36 -21.99 31.73
N ASP A 419 1.63 -20.92 31.45
CA ASP A 419 2.06 -19.51 31.53
C ASP A 419 3.46 -19.10 30.96
N TRP A 420 3.40 -18.23 29.93
CA TRP A 420 4.45 -17.34 29.39
C TRP A 420 5.69 -17.99 28.74
N LEU A 421 5.60 -18.23 27.43
CA LEU A 421 6.76 -18.22 26.52
C LEU A 421 6.48 -17.28 25.35
N GLN A 422 7.32 -16.25 25.20
CA GLN A 422 7.31 -15.37 24.04
C GLN A 422 7.51 -16.20 22.76
N PRO A 423 6.71 -15.95 21.71
CA PRO A 423 6.75 -16.74 20.48
C PRO A 423 7.90 -16.27 19.58
N GLU A 424 9.16 -16.49 19.97
CA GLU A 424 10.28 -16.01 19.15
C GLU A 424 10.60 -16.92 17.94
N GLU A 425 10.10 -18.16 17.85
CA GLU A 425 10.56 -19.07 16.78
C GLU A 425 9.48 -19.85 16.00
N ALA A 426 8.20 -19.80 16.39
CA ALA A 426 7.20 -20.79 15.95
C ALA A 426 6.16 -20.32 14.92
N TYR A 427 5.88 -19.02 14.83
CA TYR A 427 4.76 -18.51 14.04
C TYR A 427 5.22 -17.58 12.92
N ARG A 428 4.63 -17.75 11.74
CA ARG A 428 4.82 -16.86 10.59
C ARG A 428 3.52 -16.13 10.31
N HIS A 429 3.53 -14.80 10.34
CA HIS A 429 2.52 -14.01 9.64
C HIS A 429 2.83 -14.08 8.13
N SER A 430 2.01 -14.79 7.35
CA SER A 430 2.11 -14.76 5.90
C SER A 430 1.00 -13.92 5.30
N ASP A 431 1.38 -13.09 4.33
CA ASP A 431 0.45 -12.46 3.40
C ASP A 431 -0.11 -13.48 2.41
N VAL A 432 -1.19 -13.09 1.73
CA VAL A 432 -1.81 -13.82 0.63
C VAL A 432 -0.74 -14.33 -0.36
N PRO A 433 -0.70 -15.64 -0.67
CA PRO A 433 0.25 -16.16 -1.65
C PRO A 433 -0.05 -15.57 -3.03
N ALA A 434 0.96 -14.90 -3.61
CA ALA A 434 0.94 -14.50 -5.01
C ALA A 434 0.66 -15.74 -5.86
N GLY A 435 -0.48 -15.72 -6.55
CA GLY A 435 -0.94 -16.86 -7.36
C GLY A 435 0.08 -17.21 -8.43
N LEU A 436 0.47 -18.48 -8.47
CA LEU A 436 1.04 -19.17 -9.62
C LEU A 436 0.26 -20.50 -9.79
N PRO A 437 -0.15 -20.87 -11.01
CA PRO A 437 -0.74 -22.18 -11.30
C PRO A 437 0.37 -23.26 -11.40
N PRO A 438 -0.01 -24.56 -11.48
CA PRO A 438 0.61 -25.67 -10.78
C PRO A 438 1.90 -26.18 -11.45
N GLU A 439 2.61 -27.06 -10.74
CA GLU A 439 3.87 -27.73 -11.13
C GLU A 439 5.13 -27.07 -10.59
N ALA A 440 5.34 -27.17 -9.27
CA ALA A 440 6.61 -27.66 -8.74
C ALA A 440 6.49 -27.81 -7.22
N HIS A 441 6.76 -29.02 -6.78
CA HIS A 441 6.80 -29.45 -5.40
C HIS A 441 7.78 -28.65 -4.55
N GLY A 442 7.47 -28.55 -3.25
CA GLY A 442 8.47 -28.46 -2.20
C GLY A 442 8.71 -27.08 -1.59
N GLU A 443 7.94 -26.79 -0.54
CA GLU A 443 8.36 -26.23 0.76
C GLU A 443 7.48 -25.07 1.25
N VAL A 444 6.91 -25.32 2.43
CA VAL A 444 5.85 -24.62 3.18
C VAL A 444 6.22 -23.21 3.64
#